data_AF-A0ABC8QTS7-F1
#
_entry.id   AF-A0ABC8QTS7-F1
#
_cell.length_a   1.000
_cell.length_b   1.000
_cell.length_c   1.000
_cell.angle_alpha   90.00
_cell.angle_beta   90.00
_cell.angle_gamma   90.00
#
_symmetry.space_group_name_H-M   'P 1'
#
loop_
_entity.id
_entity.type
_entity.pdbx_description
1 polymer ?
#
loop_
_entity_poly.entity_id
_entity_poly.type
_entity_poly.pdbx_seq_one_letter_code
_entity_poly.pdbx_strand_id
1 'polypeptide(L)'
;MLVQALFYSALLSAREMLTPEDASADLIRALNNRLVALSFHIREYYWIDMKKLNEIYRYKTEEYSYDAVNKFNIYPDQISSWLVEWMPNRGGYLIGNLQPAHMDFRFFSLGNLWSVVSSLATVDQSHAILDLIEAKWADLVADMPLKICYPALEGQEWQIITGCDPKNTPWSYHNGGAWPTLLWQLTVACIKMNRPELAARSVEVAEKRISQDKWPEYYDTKRARFIGKQAQLFQTWSIAGYLVAKLLLADPSAAKILITEEDSELANAFSSAINANPRRKRGPKNSQKTYIV
;
A
#
# COMPACT_ATOMS: atom_id res chain seq x y z
N MET A 1 -2.48 -0.33 7.16
CA MET A 1 -1.51 0.25 6.22
C MET A 1 -1.51 1.77 6.23
N LEU A 2 -2.63 2.44 5.95
CA LEU A 2 -2.68 3.91 5.86
C LEU A 2 -1.98 4.64 7.02
N VAL A 3 -2.38 4.33 8.26
CA VAL A 3 -1.80 4.94 9.47
C VAL A 3 -0.29 4.71 9.55
N GLN A 4 0.19 3.52 9.15
CA GLN A 4 1.61 3.17 9.21
C GLN A 4 2.43 3.96 8.18
N ALA A 5 1.92 4.14 6.96
CA ALA A 5 2.58 4.95 5.94
C ALA A 5 2.65 6.43 6.32
N LEU A 6 1.55 6.98 6.83
CA LEU A 6 1.52 8.37 7.31
C LEU A 6 2.41 8.56 8.53
N PHE A 7 2.42 7.62 9.47
CA PHE A 7 3.28 7.67 10.65
C PHE A 7 4.76 7.64 10.26
N TYR A 8 5.15 6.76 9.33
CA TYR A 8 6.51 6.71 8.81
C TYR A 8 6.92 8.05 8.15
N SER A 9 6.07 8.59 7.28
CA SER A 9 6.31 9.88 6.61
C SER A 9 6.41 11.03 7.63
N ALA A 10 5.59 11.02 8.68
CA ALA A 10 5.67 12.00 9.76
C ALA A 10 6.97 11.89 10.57
N LEU A 11 7.46 10.66 10.83
CA LEU A 11 8.75 10.45 11.49
C LEU A 11 9.92 10.96 10.65
N LEU A 12 9.89 10.75 9.33
CA LEU A 12 10.89 11.30 8.42
C LEU A 12 10.88 12.83 8.44
N SER A 13 9.69 13.43 8.33
CA SER A 13 9.53 14.89 8.37
C SER A 13 10.00 15.46 9.71
N ALA A 14 9.66 14.80 10.82
CA ALA A 14 10.13 15.21 12.15
C ALA A 14 11.66 15.14 12.25
N ARG A 15 12.29 14.10 11.70
CA ARG A 15 13.75 13.99 11.69
C ARG A 15 14.44 15.13 10.96
N GLU A 16 13.85 15.61 9.87
CA GLU A 16 14.41 16.73 9.09
C GLU A 16 14.21 18.08 9.79
N MET A 17 13.12 18.24 10.55
CA MET A 17 12.77 19.50 11.20
C MET A 17 13.34 19.66 12.62
N LEU A 18 13.63 18.56 13.33
CA LEU A 18 14.14 18.62 14.70
C LEU A 18 15.59 19.09 14.72
N THR A 19 15.84 20.19 15.43
CA THR A 19 17.19 20.68 15.69
C THR A 19 17.81 19.98 16.91
N PRO A 20 19.15 19.94 17.03
CA PRO A 20 19.82 19.44 18.23
C PRO A 20 19.44 20.20 19.51
N GLU A 21 19.03 21.47 19.40
CA GLU A 21 18.55 22.27 20.52
C GLU A 21 17.12 21.91 20.94
N ASP A 22 16.27 21.51 19.98
CA ASP A 22 14.85 21.21 20.21
C ASP A 22 14.58 19.75 20.63
N ALA A 23 15.52 18.84 20.38
CA ALA A 23 15.36 17.41 20.65
C ALA A 23 16.50 16.82 21.48
N SER A 24 16.15 16.09 22.54
CA SER A 24 17.14 15.31 23.28
C SER A 24 17.74 14.21 22.38
N ALA A 25 18.99 13.85 22.63
CA ALA A 25 19.65 12.74 21.94
C ALA A 25 18.85 11.42 22.05
N ASP A 26 18.13 11.22 23.16
CA ASP A 26 17.25 10.07 23.36
C ASP A 26 16.05 10.07 22.42
N LEU A 27 15.44 11.24 22.15
CA LEU A 27 14.33 11.37 21.21
C LEU A 27 14.77 11.07 19.78
N ILE A 28 15.90 11.65 19.34
CA ILE A 28 16.47 11.40 18.00
C ILE A 28 16.79 9.91 17.84
N ARG A 29 17.39 9.28 18.86
CA ARG A 29 17.66 7.84 18.85
C ARG A 29 16.38 7.00 18.77
N ALA A 30 15.35 7.35 19.55
CA ALA A 30 14.07 6.64 19.52
C ALA A 30 13.37 6.76 18.16
N LEU A 31 13.42 7.94 17.54
CA LEU A 31 12.90 8.21 16.21
C LEU A 31 13.60 7.33 15.17
N ASN A 32 14.93 7.34 15.13
CA ASN A 32 15.71 6.56 14.17
C ASN A 32 15.49 5.05 14.34
N ASN A 33 15.48 4.56 15.59
CA ASN A 33 15.16 3.16 15.87
C ASN A 33 13.77 2.77 15.37
N ARG A 34 12.78 3.67 15.52
CA ARG A 34 11.42 3.42 15.05
C ARG A 34 11.35 3.43 13.52
N LEU A 35 12.04 4.34 12.83
CA LEU A 35 12.12 4.36 11.37
C LEU A 35 12.64 3.03 10.81
N VAL A 36 13.73 2.50 11.40
CA VAL A 36 14.31 1.20 11.00
C VAL A 36 13.31 0.07 11.26
N ALA A 37 12.80 -0.04 12.49
CA ALA A 37 11.91 -1.13 12.87
C ALA A 37 10.60 -1.15 12.07
N LEU A 38 10.00 0.03 11.85
CA LEU A 38 8.75 0.16 11.09
C LEU A 38 8.95 -0.21 9.63
N SER A 39 10.02 0.28 9.01
CA SER A 39 10.34 -0.06 7.61
C SER A 39 10.53 -1.55 7.42
N PHE A 40 11.33 -2.21 8.27
CA PHE A 40 11.50 -3.67 8.20
C PHE A 40 10.16 -4.38 8.36
N HIS A 41 9.37 -3.99 9.36
CA HIS A 41 8.09 -4.62 9.64
C HIS A 41 7.11 -4.51 8.46
N ILE A 42 6.99 -3.33 7.86
CA ILE A 42 6.10 -3.10 6.72
C ILE A 42 6.61 -3.80 5.47
N ARG A 43 7.88 -3.60 5.10
CA ARG A 43 8.46 -4.18 3.88
C ARG A 43 8.39 -5.71 3.88
N GLU A 44 8.49 -6.34 5.05
CA GLU A 44 8.61 -7.79 5.14
C GLU A 44 7.32 -8.53 5.51
N TYR A 45 6.47 -7.93 6.34
CA TYR A 45 5.25 -8.59 6.82
C TYR A 45 3.96 -8.07 6.19
N TYR A 46 3.96 -6.85 5.65
CA TYR A 46 2.79 -6.32 4.94
C TYR A 46 2.85 -6.60 3.45
N TRP A 47 4.03 -6.84 2.89
CA TRP A 47 4.18 -7.09 1.46
C TRP A 47 3.55 -8.40 1.03
N ILE A 48 2.76 -8.36 -0.04
CA ILE A 48 2.28 -9.54 -0.75
C ILE A 48 2.46 -9.40 -2.26
N ASP A 49 2.86 -10.51 -2.86
CA ASP A 49 2.87 -10.79 -4.30
C ASP A 49 2.55 -12.28 -4.48
N MET A 50 2.51 -12.77 -5.71
CA MET A 50 2.20 -14.19 -5.96
C MET A 50 3.16 -15.16 -5.24
N LYS A 51 4.43 -14.79 -5.09
CA LYS A 51 5.42 -15.61 -4.40
C LYS A 51 5.15 -15.66 -2.90
N LYS A 52 4.86 -14.51 -2.29
CA LYS A 52 4.56 -14.40 -0.86
C LYS A 52 3.23 -15.05 -0.51
N LEU A 53 2.23 -14.95 -1.37
CA LEU A 53 0.96 -15.68 -1.20
C LEU A 53 1.18 -17.20 -1.18
N ASN A 54 2.01 -17.72 -2.08
CA ASN A 54 2.36 -19.14 -2.08
C ASN A 54 3.15 -19.56 -0.82
N GLU A 55 3.96 -18.66 -0.26
CA GLU A 55 4.62 -18.88 1.04
C GLU A 55 3.60 -18.96 2.18
N ILE A 56 2.69 -17.99 2.27
CA ILE A 56 1.64 -17.93 3.31
C ILE A 56 0.71 -19.15 3.20
N TYR A 57 0.34 -19.55 1.99
CA TYR A 57 -0.47 -20.74 1.73
C TYR A 57 0.15 -22.04 2.28
N ARG A 58 1.47 -22.05 2.47
CA ARG A 58 2.25 -23.19 2.97
C ARG A 58 2.69 -23.03 4.42
N TYR A 59 2.20 -22.01 5.13
CA TYR A 59 2.52 -21.82 6.54
C TYR A 59 2.08 -23.02 7.37
N LYS A 60 2.92 -23.37 8.34
CA LYS A 60 2.50 -24.20 9.46
C LYS A 60 1.95 -23.28 10.55
N THR A 61 0.93 -23.74 11.24
CA THR A 61 0.32 -23.05 12.38
C THR A 61 0.95 -23.52 13.67
N GLU A 62 0.71 -22.77 14.76
CA GLU A 62 1.13 -23.12 16.12
C GLU A 62 2.67 -23.22 16.28
N GLU A 63 3.42 -22.46 15.47
CA GLU A 63 4.87 -22.38 15.59
C GLU A 63 5.25 -21.55 16.84
N TYR A 64 5.85 -22.20 17.84
CA TYR A 64 6.37 -21.53 19.04
C TYR A 64 7.90 -21.52 19.05
N SER A 65 8.49 -20.51 18.39
CA SER A 65 9.95 -20.34 18.32
C SER A 65 10.31 -18.92 17.87
N TYR A 66 11.46 -18.41 18.30
CA TYR A 66 12.07 -17.21 17.70
C TYR A 66 12.41 -17.40 16.21
N ASP A 67 12.59 -18.66 15.80
CA ASP A 67 12.81 -19.09 14.42
C ASP A 67 11.52 -19.46 13.69
N ALA A 68 10.34 -19.07 14.18
CA ALA A 68 9.09 -19.25 13.43
C ALA A 68 9.15 -18.53 12.07
N VAL A 69 8.60 -19.16 11.04
CA VAL A 69 8.33 -18.54 9.74
C VAL A 69 6.99 -17.81 9.84
N ASN A 70 5.98 -18.46 10.39
CA ASN A 70 4.65 -17.90 10.60
C ASN A 70 4.58 -17.10 11.92
N LYS A 71 5.27 -15.96 11.96
CA LYS A 71 5.42 -15.14 13.18
C LYS A 71 4.11 -14.65 13.81
N PHE A 72 3.05 -14.56 13.01
CA PHE A 72 1.75 -14.05 13.44
C PHE A 72 0.70 -15.16 13.57
N ASN A 73 1.10 -16.43 13.45
CA ASN A 73 0.18 -17.57 13.47
C ASN A 73 -1.01 -17.40 12.51
N ILE A 74 -0.73 -16.97 11.27
CA ILE A 74 -1.73 -16.81 10.23
C ILE A 74 -2.17 -18.18 9.74
N TYR A 75 -3.48 -18.40 9.70
CA TYR A 75 -4.07 -19.60 9.15
C TYR A 75 -4.15 -19.46 7.63
N PRO A 76 -3.57 -20.40 6.83
CA PRO A 76 -3.60 -20.34 5.37
C PRO A 76 -5.01 -20.17 4.78
N ASP A 77 -6.03 -20.71 5.44
CA ASP A 77 -7.43 -20.63 5.03
C ASP A 77 -8.01 -19.19 5.01
N GLN A 78 -7.28 -18.21 5.57
CA GLN A 78 -7.64 -16.80 5.45
C GLN A 78 -7.35 -16.21 4.07
N ILE A 79 -6.54 -16.88 3.24
CA ILE A 79 -6.33 -16.46 1.85
C ILE A 79 -7.64 -16.71 1.10
N SER A 80 -8.37 -15.62 0.84
CA SER A 80 -9.62 -15.69 0.09
C SER A 80 -9.38 -16.03 -1.37
N SER A 81 -10.32 -16.77 -1.98
CA SER A 81 -10.25 -17.19 -3.39
C SER A 81 -10.12 -16.01 -4.34
N TRP A 82 -10.79 -14.88 -4.05
CA TRP A 82 -10.71 -13.68 -4.89
C TRP A 82 -9.27 -13.21 -5.05
N LEU A 83 -8.43 -13.33 -4.00
CA LEU A 83 -7.08 -12.79 -4.00
C LEU A 83 -6.16 -13.59 -4.91
N VAL A 84 -6.31 -14.91 -4.92
CA VAL A 84 -5.50 -15.81 -5.75
C VAL A 84 -5.79 -15.57 -7.23
N GLU A 85 -7.06 -15.39 -7.59
CA GLU A 85 -7.48 -15.06 -8.96
C GLU A 85 -7.13 -13.61 -9.34
N TRP A 86 -7.16 -12.70 -8.37
CA TRP A 86 -6.93 -11.28 -8.59
C TRP A 86 -5.44 -10.90 -8.63
N MET A 87 -4.54 -11.59 -7.95
CA MET A 87 -3.12 -11.26 -7.94
C MET A 87 -2.47 -11.51 -9.33
N PRO A 88 -1.83 -10.51 -9.98
CA PRO A 88 -1.14 -10.73 -11.24
C PRO A 88 0.18 -11.49 -11.06
N ASN A 89 0.73 -12.05 -12.14
CA ASN A 89 2.06 -12.67 -12.14
C ASN A 89 3.19 -11.67 -11.85
N ARG A 90 2.99 -10.40 -12.24
CA ARG A 90 3.90 -9.30 -11.98
C ARG A 90 3.13 -8.19 -11.27
N GLY A 91 3.63 -7.79 -10.11
CA GLY A 91 3.02 -6.80 -9.25
C GLY A 91 2.85 -7.32 -7.81
N GLY A 92 2.51 -6.42 -6.91
CA GLY A 92 2.32 -6.73 -5.50
C GLY A 92 1.93 -5.46 -4.74
N TYR A 93 1.57 -5.61 -3.47
CA TYR A 93 1.16 -4.48 -2.64
C TYR A 93 1.33 -4.76 -1.15
N LEU A 94 1.19 -3.71 -0.35
CA LEU A 94 1.13 -3.79 1.09
C LEU A 94 -0.33 -4.01 1.54
N ILE A 95 -0.58 -5.10 2.26
CA ILE A 95 -1.92 -5.49 2.77
C ILE A 95 -2.52 -4.43 3.69
N GLY A 96 -3.85 -4.44 3.82
CA GLY A 96 -4.60 -3.49 4.63
C GLY A 96 -4.22 -3.51 6.10
N ASN A 97 -4.06 -4.70 6.69
CA ASN A 97 -3.76 -4.83 8.11
C ASN A 97 -3.09 -6.17 8.46
N LEU A 98 -2.36 -6.17 9.57
CA LEU A 98 -1.71 -7.34 10.13
C LEU A 98 -1.86 -7.35 11.65
N GLN A 99 -2.38 -8.44 12.18
CA GLN A 99 -2.62 -8.66 13.60
C GLN A 99 -2.29 -10.12 13.98
N PRO A 100 -2.17 -10.44 15.27
CA PRO A 100 -2.08 -11.83 15.70
C PRO A 100 -3.24 -12.65 15.13
N ALA A 101 -2.91 -13.75 14.45
CA ALA A 101 -3.82 -14.65 13.78
C ALA A 101 -4.73 -14.01 12.72
N HIS A 102 -4.43 -12.82 12.21
CA HIS A 102 -5.28 -12.17 11.21
C HIS A 102 -4.51 -11.29 10.21
N MET A 103 -4.81 -11.48 8.92
CA MET A 103 -4.37 -10.61 7.83
C MET A 103 -5.57 -10.06 7.06
N ASP A 104 -5.68 -8.73 6.97
CA ASP A 104 -6.63 -8.07 6.07
C ASP A 104 -5.95 -7.87 4.72
N PHE A 105 -6.22 -8.77 3.79
CA PHE A 105 -5.62 -8.77 2.46
C PHE A 105 -6.15 -7.68 1.54
N ARG A 106 -7.11 -6.84 1.93
CA ARG A 106 -7.62 -5.81 1.00
C ARG A 106 -6.51 -4.83 0.60
N PHE A 107 -6.52 -4.42 -0.66
CA PHE A 107 -5.69 -3.33 -1.16
C PHE A 107 -6.26 -2.01 -0.67
N PHE A 108 -5.41 -1.12 -0.15
CA PHE A 108 -5.78 0.24 0.22
C PHE A 108 -4.90 1.23 -0.55
N SER A 109 -5.52 2.05 -1.39
CA SER A 109 -4.82 2.93 -2.33
C SER A 109 -3.93 3.93 -1.61
N LEU A 110 -4.47 4.72 -0.69
CA LEU A 110 -3.71 5.78 -0.04
C LEU A 110 -2.50 5.24 0.73
N GLY A 111 -2.65 4.11 1.42
CA GLY A 111 -1.54 3.47 2.14
C GLY A 111 -0.43 3.01 1.21
N ASN A 112 -0.77 2.39 0.07
CA ASN A 112 0.22 1.92 -0.90
C ASN A 112 0.90 3.09 -1.64
N LEU A 113 0.12 4.06 -2.11
CA LEU A 113 0.65 5.25 -2.79
C LEU A 113 1.56 6.06 -1.86
N TRP A 114 1.15 6.28 -0.61
CA TRP A 114 1.98 7.04 0.33
C TRP A 114 3.24 6.28 0.75
N SER A 115 3.22 4.95 0.77
CA SER A 115 4.44 4.15 0.94
C SER A 115 5.42 4.32 -0.20
N VAL A 116 4.94 4.46 -1.44
CA VAL A 116 5.79 4.81 -2.59
C VAL A 116 6.35 6.21 -2.39
N VAL A 117 5.49 7.21 -2.16
CA VAL A 117 5.89 8.63 -2.01
C VAL A 117 6.94 8.84 -0.92
N SER A 118 6.78 8.20 0.24
CA SER A 118 7.65 8.35 1.41
C SER A 118 8.89 7.42 1.44
N SER A 119 9.12 6.58 0.42
CA SER A 119 10.19 5.55 0.42
C SER A 119 10.06 4.49 1.51
N LEU A 120 8.86 4.28 2.06
CA LEU A 120 8.59 3.16 2.95
C LEU A 120 8.64 1.83 2.18
N ALA A 121 8.06 1.79 0.99
CA ALA A 121 8.24 0.67 0.06
C ALA A 121 9.62 0.77 -0.60
N THR A 122 10.27 -0.37 -0.86
CA THR A 122 11.51 -0.37 -1.66
C THR A 122 11.22 0.09 -3.10
N VAL A 123 12.27 0.39 -3.87
CA VAL A 123 12.16 0.72 -5.30
C VAL A 123 11.42 -0.39 -6.07
N ASP A 124 11.79 -1.65 -5.84
CA ASP A 124 11.15 -2.81 -6.48
C ASP A 124 9.68 -2.95 -6.08
N GLN A 125 9.37 -2.81 -4.78
CA GLN A 125 8.00 -2.85 -4.28
C GLN A 125 7.16 -1.71 -4.87
N SER A 126 7.76 -0.52 -5.02
CA SER A 126 7.10 0.65 -5.59
C SER A 126 6.74 0.45 -7.06
N HIS A 127 7.67 -0.09 -7.86
CA HIS A 127 7.35 -0.48 -9.24
C HIS A 127 6.29 -1.58 -9.28
N ALA A 128 6.36 -2.58 -8.40
CA ALA A 128 5.38 -3.66 -8.33
C ALA A 128 3.97 -3.18 -7.91
N ILE A 129 3.85 -2.15 -7.07
CA ILE A 129 2.57 -1.49 -6.75
C ILE A 129 1.98 -0.82 -8.00
N LEU A 130 2.79 -0.10 -8.77
CA LEU A 130 2.33 0.54 -10.00
C LEU A 130 2.01 -0.49 -11.10
N ASP A 131 2.77 -1.58 -11.19
CA ASP A 131 2.50 -2.71 -12.08
C ASP A 131 1.15 -3.38 -11.72
N LEU A 132 0.84 -3.53 -10.43
CA LEU A 132 -0.47 -4.02 -9.97
C LEU A 132 -1.60 -3.08 -10.40
N ILE A 133 -1.45 -1.77 -10.18
CA ILE A 133 -2.46 -0.76 -10.57
C ILE A 133 -2.72 -0.81 -12.08
N GLU A 134 -1.67 -0.98 -12.88
CA GLU A 134 -1.79 -1.14 -14.32
C GLU A 134 -2.45 -2.48 -14.72
N ALA A 135 -2.00 -3.60 -14.14
CA ALA A 135 -2.56 -4.92 -14.44
C ALA A 135 -4.02 -5.06 -14.00
N LYS A 136 -4.44 -4.33 -12.95
CA LYS A 136 -5.79 -4.34 -12.38
C LYS A 136 -6.50 -3.01 -12.60
N TRP A 137 -6.18 -2.33 -13.70
CA TRP A 137 -6.75 -1.04 -14.08
C TRP A 137 -8.28 -1.03 -14.04
N ALA A 138 -8.89 -2.09 -14.58
CA ALA A 138 -10.34 -2.31 -14.62
C ALA A 138 -11.02 -2.29 -13.23
N ASP A 139 -10.28 -2.70 -12.19
CA ASP A 139 -10.81 -2.81 -10.83
C ASP A 139 -10.41 -1.60 -9.99
N LEU A 140 -9.16 -1.13 -10.09
CA LEU A 140 -8.61 -0.09 -9.22
C LEU A 140 -8.85 1.32 -9.74
N VAL A 141 -8.68 1.55 -11.04
CA VAL A 141 -8.97 2.84 -11.69
C VAL A 141 -10.41 2.87 -12.21
N ALA A 142 -10.88 1.75 -12.75
CA ALA A 142 -12.25 1.60 -13.27
C ALA A 142 -12.66 2.75 -14.21
N ASP A 143 -13.89 3.24 -14.10
CA ASP A 143 -14.39 4.37 -14.91
C ASP A 143 -14.24 5.73 -14.16
N MET A 144 -13.64 5.73 -12.97
CA MET A 144 -13.26 6.92 -12.20
C MET A 144 -12.12 6.57 -11.23
N PRO A 145 -10.92 7.17 -11.37
CA PRO A 145 -9.85 6.97 -10.40
C PRO A 145 -10.20 7.60 -9.05
N LEU A 146 -9.78 7.05 -7.91
CA LEU A 146 -9.19 5.73 -7.69
C LEU A 146 -10.03 5.02 -6.61
N LYS A 147 -10.18 3.69 -6.70
CA LYS A 147 -10.79 2.93 -5.62
C LYS A 147 -10.07 3.18 -4.30
N ILE A 148 -10.78 3.50 -3.23
CA ILE A 148 -10.17 3.71 -1.90
C ILE A 148 -9.58 2.40 -1.36
N CYS A 149 -10.30 1.30 -1.57
CA CYS A 149 -9.87 -0.04 -1.28
C CYS A 149 -10.46 -1.06 -2.28
N TYR A 150 -9.89 -2.26 -2.31
CA TYR A 150 -10.40 -3.37 -3.11
C TYR A 150 -10.12 -4.73 -2.43
N PRO A 151 -11.06 -5.70 -2.48
CA PRO A 151 -12.46 -5.54 -2.89
C PRO A 151 -13.31 -4.83 -1.82
N ALA A 152 -14.58 -4.60 -2.14
CA ALA A 152 -15.58 -4.24 -1.13
C ALA A 152 -15.96 -5.46 -0.28
N LEU A 153 -16.33 -5.20 0.97
CA LEU A 153 -16.98 -6.16 1.86
C LEU A 153 -18.42 -6.36 1.41
N GLU A 154 -18.87 -7.62 1.36
CA GLU A 154 -20.20 -8.01 0.90
C GLU A 154 -20.88 -8.97 1.89
N GLY A 155 -22.21 -9.09 1.81
CA GLY A 155 -22.99 -10.06 2.58
C GLY A 155 -22.71 -10.00 4.09
N GLN A 156 -22.43 -11.16 4.69
CA GLN A 156 -22.13 -11.29 6.12
C GLN A 156 -20.88 -10.52 6.54
N GLU A 157 -19.86 -10.45 5.68
CA GLU A 157 -18.63 -9.73 5.98
C GLU A 157 -18.90 -8.23 6.16
N TRP A 158 -19.72 -7.65 5.28
CA TRP A 158 -20.19 -6.28 5.43
C TRP A 158 -20.98 -6.08 6.73
N GLN A 159 -21.93 -6.98 7.03
CA GLN A 159 -22.75 -6.89 8.25
C GLN A 159 -21.89 -6.89 9.51
N ILE A 160 -20.93 -7.83 9.60
CA ILE A 160 -20.09 -8.02 10.78
C ILE A 160 -19.07 -6.89 10.93
N ILE A 161 -18.30 -6.59 9.87
CA ILE A 161 -17.16 -5.66 9.97
C ILE A 161 -17.64 -4.21 10.07
N THR A 162 -18.72 -3.86 9.36
CA THR A 162 -19.22 -2.48 9.35
C THR A 162 -20.33 -2.22 10.36
N GLY A 163 -20.88 -3.27 11.00
CA GLY A 163 -22.07 -3.15 11.84
C GLY A 163 -23.32 -2.76 11.05
N CYS A 164 -23.45 -3.27 9.82
CA CYS A 164 -24.53 -2.94 8.87
C CYS A 164 -24.60 -1.43 8.53
N ASP A 165 -23.44 -0.75 8.43
CA ASP A 165 -23.40 0.69 8.15
C ASP A 165 -24.03 1.01 6.77
N PRO A 166 -25.16 1.74 6.73
CA PRO A 166 -25.91 2.00 5.50
C PRO A 166 -25.21 2.98 4.54
N LYS A 167 -24.17 3.70 4.98
CA LYS A 167 -23.34 4.56 4.11
C LYS A 167 -22.26 3.75 3.38
N ASN A 168 -21.77 2.70 4.02
CA ASN A 168 -20.70 1.83 3.54
C ASN A 168 -21.20 0.53 2.92
N THR A 169 -22.31 0.58 2.17
CA THR A 169 -22.79 -0.57 1.38
C THR A 169 -21.72 -1.03 0.38
N PRO A 170 -21.78 -2.28 -0.12
CA PRO A 170 -20.82 -2.77 -1.11
C PRO A 170 -20.58 -1.81 -2.27
N TRP A 171 -19.30 -1.52 -2.52
CA TRP A 171 -18.84 -0.61 -3.56
C TRP A 171 -19.32 0.83 -3.41
N SER A 172 -19.56 1.28 -2.18
CA SER A 172 -19.95 2.65 -1.84
C SER A 172 -19.04 3.27 -0.79
N TYR A 173 -18.81 4.57 -0.91
CA TYR A 173 -18.09 5.37 0.08
C TYR A 173 -16.73 4.75 0.48
N HIS A 174 -16.50 4.42 1.75
CA HIS A 174 -15.24 3.80 2.18
C HIS A 174 -15.14 2.31 1.82
N ASN A 175 -16.26 1.64 1.52
CA ASN A 175 -16.32 0.23 1.19
C ASN A 175 -16.19 0.00 -0.32
N GLY A 176 -15.03 0.36 -0.89
CA GLY A 176 -14.74 0.16 -2.32
C GLY A 176 -15.35 1.23 -3.25
N GLY A 177 -15.69 2.41 -2.73
CA GLY A 177 -15.98 3.59 -3.55
C GLY A 177 -14.74 4.09 -4.29
N ALA A 178 -14.94 4.82 -5.38
CA ALA A 178 -13.88 5.55 -6.08
C ALA A 178 -13.84 7.02 -5.66
N TRP A 179 -12.65 7.51 -5.35
CA TRP A 179 -12.43 8.81 -4.74
C TRP A 179 -11.50 9.66 -5.62
N PRO A 180 -12.04 10.67 -6.36
CA PRO A 180 -11.25 11.50 -7.25
C PRO A 180 -10.10 12.24 -6.56
N THR A 181 -10.24 12.55 -5.27
CA THR A 181 -9.17 13.15 -4.47
C THR A 181 -7.88 12.32 -4.46
N LEU A 182 -7.93 10.99 -4.66
CA LEU A 182 -6.74 10.13 -4.67
C LEU A 182 -5.86 10.28 -5.92
N LEU A 183 -6.32 11.04 -6.93
CA LEU A 183 -5.64 11.20 -8.20
C LEU A 183 -4.28 11.91 -8.06
N TRP A 184 -4.15 12.87 -7.14
CA TRP A 184 -2.88 13.56 -6.95
C TRP A 184 -1.83 12.67 -6.29
N GLN A 185 -2.20 11.84 -5.30
CA GLN A 185 -1.24 10.90 -4.68
C GLN A 185 -0.77 9.85 -5.68
N LEU A 186 -1.66 9.36 -6.56
CA LEU A 186 -1.27 8.49 -7.66
C LEU A 186 -0.28 9.21 -8.57
N THR A 187 -0.54 10.47 -8.90
CA THR A 187 0.34 11.28 -9.74
C THR A 187 1.72 11.47 -9.14
N VAL A 188 1.83 11.81 -7.85
CA VAL A 188 3.12 11.94 -7.15
C VAL A 188 3.88 10.62 -7.16
N ALA A 189 3.21 9.50 -6.84
CA ALA A 189 3.83 8.19 -6.85
C ALA A 189 4.35 7.80 -8.26
N CYS A 190 3.56 8.06 -9.30
CA CYS A 190 3.95 7.84 -10.69
C CYS A 190 5.16 8.69 -11.10
N ILE A 191 5.17 9.99 -10.76
CA ILE A 191 6.30 10.87 -11.08
C ILE A 191 7.56 10.40 -10.36
N LYS A 192 7.47 10.07 -9.07
CA LYS A 192 8.59 9.56 -8.28
C LYS A 192 9.24 8.34 -8.93
N MET A 193 8.42 7.42 -9.45
CA MET A 193 8.89 6.19 -10.08
C MET A 193 9.16 6.34 -11.59
N ASN A 194 9.20 7.57 -12.10
CA ASN A 194 9.42 7.89 -13.51
C ASN A 194 8.43 7.17 -14.46
N ARG A 195 7.15 7.17 -14.07
CA ARG A 195 6.01 6.60 -14.83
C ARG A 195 4.85 7.59 -15.02
N PRO A 196 5.11 8.83 -15.49
CA PRO A 196 4.08 9.86 -15.61
C PRO A 196 2.94 9.48 -16.58
N GLU A 197 3.18 8.57 -17.53
CA GLU A 197 2.19 8.07 -18.47
C GLU A 197 1.00 7.39 -17.77
N LEU A 198 1.26 6.69 -16.67
CA LEU A 198 0.22 6.01 -15.90
C LEU A 198 -0.71 7.04 -15.23
N ALA A 199 -0.13 8.11 -14.68
CA ALA A 199 -0.88 9.20 -14.08
C ALA A 199 -1.67 10.01 -15.13
N ALA A 200 -1.06 10.33 -16.27
CA ALA A 200 -1.74 11.00 -17.38
C ALA A 200 -2.97 10.21 -17.85
N ARG A 201 -2.82 8.89 -18.04
CA ARG A 201 -3.93 8.00 -18.39
C ARG A 201 -5.04 7.98 -17.33
N SER A 202 -4.70 8.05 -16.04
CA SER A 202 -5.71 8.16 -14.97
C SER A 202 -6.44 9.50 -14.99
N VAL A 203 -5.73 10.60 -15.24
CA VAL A 203 -6.34 11.93 -15.39
C VAL A 203 -7.33 11.94 -16.56
N GLU A 204 -6.96 11.36 -17.71
CA GLU A 204 -7.86 11.23 -18.86
C GLU A 204 -9.14 10.45 -18.53
N VAL A 205 -9.07 9.42 -17.67
CA VAL A 205 -10.27 8.71 -17.20
C VAL A 205 -11.19 9.64 -16.40
N ALA A 206 -10.63 10.45 -15.49
CA ALA A 206 -11.43 11.40 -14.70
C ALA A 206 -12.03 12.52 -15.58
N GLU A 207 -11.25 13.08 -16.50
CA GLU A 207 -11.65 14.19 -17.39
C GLU A 207 -12.86 13.85 -18.28
N LYS A 208 -13.14 12.57 -18.53
CA LYS A 208 -14.33 12.13 -19.27
C LYS A 208 -15.65 12.63 -18.66
N ARG A 209 -15.70 12.79 -17.34
CA ARG A 209 -16.99 13.08 -16.66
C ARG A 209 -16.92 13.90 -15.36
N ILE A 210 -15.76 14.05 -14.72
CA ILE A 210 -15.68 14.66 -13.36
C ILE A 210 -16.28 16.09 -13.31
N SER A 211 -16.08 16.88 -14.36
CA SER A 211 -16.64 18.24 -14.46
C SER A 211 -18.13 18.23 -14.78
N GLN A 212 -18.58 17.35 -15.68
CA GLN A 212 -19.99 17.18 -16.07
C GLN A 212 -20.84 16.71 -14.88
N ASP A 213 -20.28 15.83 -14.05
CA ASP A 213 -20.91 15.34 -12.81
C ASP A 213 -20.86 16.36 -11.67
N LYS A 214 -20.34 17.58 -11.90
CA LYS A 214 -20.22 18.64 -10.89
C LYS A 214 -19.32 18.27 -9.71
N TRP A 215 -18.18 17.64 -9.98
CA TRP A 215 -17.13 17.34 -9.00
C TRP A 215 -17.62 16.62 -7.73
N PRO A 216 -18.17 15.40 -7.86
CA PRO A 216 -18.63 14.65 -6.69
C PRO A 216 -17.51 14.32 -5.71
N GLU A 217 -17.89 14.13 -4.45
CA GLU A 217 -17.02 13.64 -3.39
C GLU A 217 -16.47 12.24 -3.68
N TYR A 218 -17.33 11.33 -4.14
CA TYR A 218 -16.99 9.94 -4.46
C TYR A 218 -17.97 9.33 -5.47
N TYR A 219 -17.61 8.16 -6.00
CA TYR A 219 -18.37 7.37 -6.97
C TYR A 219 -18.56 5.93 -6.49
N ASP A 220 -19.71 5.35 -6.82
CA ASP A 220 -20.15 4.03 -6.36
C ASP A 220 -20.15 2.99 -7.49
N THR A 221 -20.42 1.73 -7.12
CA THR A 221 -20.43 0.50 -7.93
C THR A 221 -19.04 -0.03 -8.23
N LYS A 222 -18.95 -1.33 -8.54
CA LYS A 222 -17.68 -2.01 -8.85
C LYS A 222 -16.85 -1.26 -9.91
N ARG A 223 -17.52 -0.68 -10.91
CA ARG A 223 -16.89 0.07 -12.01
C ARG A 223 -16.87 1.60 -11.82
N ALA A 224 -17.30 2.12 -10.68
CA ALA A 224 -17.37 3.55 -10.40
C ALA A 224 -18.31 4.32 -11.37
N ARG A 225 -19.37 3.67 -11.85
CA ARG A 225 -20.26 4.23 -12.87
C ARG A 225 -21.26 5.24 -12.32
N PHE A 226 -21.62 5.16 -11.05
CA PHE A 226 -22.62 6.05 -10.45
C PHE A 226 -21.94 7.09 -9.58
N ILE A 227 -22.46 8.31 -9.60
CA ILE A 227 -22.14 9.31 -8.56
C ILE A 227 -22.51 8.70 -7.21
N GLY A 228 -21.68 8.91 -6.20
CA GLY A 228 -21.86 8.31 -4.89
C GLY A 228 -23.24 8.59 -4.30
N LYS A 229 -23.84 7.58 -3.67
CA LYS A 229 -25.23 7.59 -3.18
C LYS A 229 -25.56 8.80 -2.30
N GLN A 230 -24.57 9.30 -1.55
CA GLN A 230 -24.67 10.47 -0.69
C GLN A 230 -23.53 11.48 -0.96
N ALA A 231 -22.92 11.43 -2.15
CA ALA A 231 -21.80 12.29 -2.49
C ALA A 231 -22.23 13.75 -2.54
N GLN A 232 -21.49 14.60 -1.83
CA GLN A 232 -21.61 16.04 -2.03
C GLN A 232 -21.02 16.43 -3.39
N LEU A 233 -21.67 17.38 -4.06
CA LEU A 233 -21.17 17.97 -5.30
C LEU A 233 -20.26 19.16 -4.99
N PHE A 234 -19.41 19.53 -5.95
CA PHE A 234 -18.43 20.60 -5.83
C PHE A 234 -17.48 20.40 -4.64
N GLN A 235 -17.13 19.14 -4.38
CA GLN A 235 -16.30 18.80 -3.25
C GLN A 235 -14.88 19.32 -3.47
N THR A 236 -14.42 20.17 -2.55
CA THR A 236 -13.16 20.93 -2.67
C THR A 236 -11.96 20.04 -2.99
N TRP A 237 -11.81 18.91 -2.29
CA TRP A 237 -10.66 18.02 -2.51
C TRP A 237 -10.72 17.21 -3.81
N SER A 238 -11.91 17.07 -4.44
CA SER A 238 -12.06 16.38 -5.72
C SER A 238 -11.57 17.32 -6.83
N ILE A 239 -11.92 18.60 -6.72
CA ILE A 239 -11.43 19.68 -7.59
C ILE A 239 -9.92 19.86 -7.38
N ALA A 240 -9.47 20.04 -6.15
CA ALA A 240 -8.07 20.28 -5.84
C ALA A 240 -7.18 19.09 -6.21
N GLY A 241 -7.60 17.86 -5.93
CA GLY A 241 -6.84 16.66 -6.30
C GLY A 241 -6.65 16.52 -7.81
N TYR A 242 -7.68 16.83 -8.60
CA TYR A 242 -7.56 16.90 -10.05
C TYR A 242 -6.60 18.01 -10.50
N LEU A 243 -6.73 19.23 -9.97
CA LEU A 243 -5.87 20.36 -10.34
C LEU A 243 -4.40 20.10 -9.99
N VAL A 244 -4.13 19.58 -8.79
CA VAL A 244 -2.77 19.23 -8.36
C VAL A 244 -2.19 18.16 -9.28
N ALA A 245 -2.94 17.12 -9.64
CA ALA A 245 -2.48 16.12 -10.60
C ALA A 245 -2.09 16.74 -11.96
N LYS A 246 -2.91 17.65 -12.49
CA LYS A 246 -2.61 18.38 -13.73
C LYS A 246 -1.36 19.24 -13.64
N LEU A 247 -1.21 19.98 -12.55
CA LEU A 247 -0.06 20.87 -12.34
C LEU A 247 1.24 20.07 -12.20
N LEU A 248 1.21 18.95 -11.46
CA LEU A 248 2.35 18.06 -11.32
C LEU A 248 2.73 17.35 -12.63
N LEU A 249 1.76 17.01 -13.48
CA LEU A 249 2.06 16.45 -14.81
C LEU A 249 2.67 17.50 -15.76
N ALA A 250 2.28 18.77 -15.62
CA ALA A 250 2.84 19.88 -16.39
C ALA A 250 4.27 20.23 -15.94
N ASP A 251 4.53 20.17 -14.63
CA ASP A 251 5.86 20.34 -14.04
C ASP A 251 6.16 19.23 -13.02
N PRO A 252 6.74 18.10 -13.47
CA PRO A 252 7.10 16.99 -12.58
C PRO A 252 8.13 17.38 -11.51
N SER A 253 8.88 18.46 -11.70
CA SER A 253 9.88 18.90 -10.71
C SER A 253 9.21 19.42 -9.43
N ALA A 254 7.97 19.93 -9.52
CA ALA A 254 7.20 20.36 -8.37
C ALA A 254 6.84 19.21 -7.40
N ALA A 255 6.82 17.96 -7.87
CA ALA A 255 6.59 16.80 -7.01
C ALA A 255 7.70 16.59 -5.97
N LYS A 256 8.89 17.18 -6.17
CA LYS A 256 10.04 17.07 -5.27
C LYS A 256 9.75 17.48 -3.82
N ILE A 257 8.82 18.41 -3.62
CA ILE A 257 8.44 18.87 -2.27
C ILE A 257 7.59 17.85 -1.50
N LEU A 258 7.06 16.85 -2.18
CA LEU A 258 6.14 15.84 -1.63
C LEU A 258 6.80 14.46 -1.47
N ILE A 259 7.89 14.20 -2.20
CA ILE A 259 8.57 12.91 -2.22
C ILE A 259 9.73 12.92 -1.23
N THR A 260 9.98 11.76 -0.63
CA THR A 260 11.19 11.52 0.15
C THR A 260 12.07 10.52 -0.59
N GLU A 261 13.39 10.71 -0.58
CA GLU A 261 14.33 9.73 -1.14
C GLU A 261 14.60 8.60 -0.14
N GLU A 262 15.04 7.43 -0.63
CA GLU A 262 15.41 6.35 0.29
C GLU A 262 16.67 6.74 1.07
N ASP A 263 16.57 6.72 2.39
CA ASP A 263 17.68 7.05 3.26
C ASP A 263 18.76 5.97 3.21
N SER A 264 19.95 6.35 2.73
CA SER A 264 21.11 5.48 2.64
C SER A 264 21.54 4.89 3.99
N GLU A 265 21.39 5.61 5.10
CA GLU A 265 21.71 5.11 6.44
C GLU A 265 20.73 4.03 6.88
N LEU A 266 19.43 4.24 6.61
CA LEU A 266 18.41 3.21 6.85
C LEU A 266 18.66 1.99 5.95
N ALA A 267 18.94 2.20 4.66
CA ALA A 267 19.26 1.13 3.70
C ALA A 267 20.49 0.30 4.12
N ASN A 268 21.54 0.96 4.63
CA ASN A 268 22.75 0.31 5.14
C ASN A 268 22.47 -0.46 6.43
N ALA A 269 21.66 0.10 7.34
CA ALA A 269 21.21 -0.60 8.54
C ALA A 269 20.40 -1.86 8.17
N PHE A 270 19.56 -1.81 7.14
CA PHE A 270 18.83 -2.99 6.64
C PHE A 270 19.76 -4.04 6.06
N SER A 271 20.71 -3.64 5.21
CA SER A 271 21.68 -4.58 4.62
C SER A 271 22.47 -5.31 5.72
N SER A 272 22.84 -4.57 6.77
CA SER A 272 23.55 -5.12 7.93
C SER A 272 22.68 -6.05 8.77
N ALA A 273 21.42 -5.68 9.06
CA ALA A 273 20.48 -6.51 9.80
C ALA A 273 20.08 -7.79 9.04
N ILE A 274 19.91 -7.71 7.72
CA ILE A 274 19.61 -8.85 6.86
C ILE A 274 20.82 -9.78 6.76
N ASN A 275 22.04 -9.25 6.69
CA ASN A 275 23.28 -10.05 6.65
C ASN A 275 23.64 -10.67 8.01
N ALA A 276 23.22 -10.04 9.12
CA ALA A 276 23.32 -10.60 10.46
C ALA A 276 22.30 -11.73 10.72
N ASN A 277 21.30 -11.89 9.85
CA ASN A 277 20.27 -12.92 9.97
C ASN A 277 20.89 -14.31 9.68
N PRO A 278 20.95 -15.25 10.65
CA PRO A 278 21.66 -16.54 10.51
C PRO A 278 21.13 -17.41 9.37
N ARG A 279 19.91 -17.15 8.89
CA ARG A 279 19.22 -17.91 7.85
C ARG A 279 19.89 -17.82 6.47
N ARG A 280 20.57 -16.72 6.13
CA ARG A 280 21.28 -16.59 4.82
C ARG A 280 22.70 -17.13 4.83
N LYS A 281 23.32 -17.35 6.00
CA LYS A 281 24.63 -18.04 6.11
C LYS A 281 24.53 -19.55 5.92
N ARG A 282 23.31 -20.12 5.92
CA ARG A 282 23.09 -21.54 5.61
C ARG A 282 22.78 -21.69 4.12
N GLY A 283 23.83 -21.80 3.31
CA GLY A 283 23.71 -22.33 1.95
C GLY A 283 23.17 -23.77 1.96
N PRO A 284 22.86 -24.35 0.78
CA PRO A 284 22.33 -25.70 0.70
C PRO A 284 23.29 -26.66 1.40
N LYS A 285 22.83 -27.36 2.44
CA LYS A 285 23.60 -28.49 2.99
C LYS A 285 23.63 -29.56 1.90
N ASN A 286 24.81 -29.79 1.31
CA ASN A 286 25.05 -31.00 0.52
C ASN A 286 24.70 -32.20 1.39
N SER A 287 23.66 -32.95 1.00
CA SER A 287 23.35 -34.24 1.60
C SER A 287 24.49 -35.20 1.24
N GLN A 288 25.43 -35.41 2.15
CA GLN A 288 26.30 -36.57 2.05
C GLN A 288 25.41 -37.82 2.22
N LYS A 289 25.20 -38.54 1.11
CA LYS A 289 24.63 -39.88 1.14
C LYS A 289 25.62 -40.79 1.86
N THR A 290 25.36 -41.11 3.13
CA THR A 290 25.97 -42.26 3.78
C THR A 290 25.24 -43.50 3.29
N TYR A 291 25.85 -44.19 2.33
CA TYR A 291 25.53 -45.59 2.08
C TYR A 291 26.09 -46.40 3.24
N ILE A 292 25.24 -47.18 3.91
CA ILE A 292 25.67 -48.33 4.70
C ILE A 292 24.99 -49.53 4.03
N VAL A 293 25.82 -50.51 3.72
CA VAL A 293 25.53 -51.81 3.07
C VAL A 293 24.58 -52.63 3.93
#